data_AF-A0AAJ1QQQ5-F1
#
_entry.id   AF-A0AAJ1QQQ5-F1
#
_cell.length_a   1.000
_cell.length_b   1.000
_cell.length_c   1.000
_cell.angle_alpha   90.00
_cell.angle_beta   90.00
_cell.angle_gamma   90.00
#
_symmetry.space_group_name_H-M   'P 1'
#
loop_
_entity.id
_entity.type
_entity.pdbx_description
1 polymer ?
#
loop_
_entity_poly.entity_id
_entity_poly.type
_entity_poly.pdbx_seq_one_letter_code
_entity_poly.pdbx_strand_id
1 'polypeptide(L)'
;MSEIMKKMVLCISFFVASLVLFGSLDSFASKASAETHTYDGKSPYYNSCANSAVTKKSVKIYANGGSANLELKFSTVCKTAWAKITLSRPAKADGEATALVVRNTDNKQFSCASPGGNGEINKGQTSCYTPMVYDLDPRKAKAVAFWPYTAGETDWY
;
A
#
# COMPACT_ATOMS: atom_id res chain seq x y z
N MET A 1 -49.65 55.81 -5.31
CA MET A 1 -48.40 55.08 -5.58
C MET A 1 -48.53 54.44 -6.96
N SER A 2 -47.61 54.78 -7.88
CA SER A 2 -47.72 54.64 -9.34
C SER A 2 -47.69 53.19 -9.86
N GLU A 3 -48.35 52.93 -11.00
CA GLU A 3 -48.45 51.64 -11.76
C GLU A 3 -47.10 50.95 -12.07
N ILE A 4 -45.98 51.64 -11.84
CA ILE A 4 -44.60 51.11 -11.95
C ILE A 4 -44.31 50.04 -10.87
N MET A 5 -44.99 50.10 -9.73
CA MET A 5 -44.76 49.19 -8.59
C MET A 5 -45.40 47.80 -8.75
N LYS A 6 -46.36 47.63 -9.67
CA LYS A 6 -47.00 46.33 -9.95
C LYS A 6 -46.14 45.41 -10.82
N LYS A 7 -45.31 45.98 -11.71
CA LYS A 7 -44.43 45.20 -12.61
C LYS A 7 -43.19 44.65 -11.93
N MET A 8 -42.77 45.23 -10.81
CA MET A 8 -41.60 44.77 -10.05
C MET A 8 -41.92 43.60 -9.10
N VAL A 9 -43.21 43.40 -8.75
CA VAL A 9 -43.66 42.28 -7.91
C VAL A 9 -43.91 41.01 -8.73
N LEU A 10 -44.13 41.13 -10.05
CA LEU A 10 -44.42 39.99 -10.92
C LEU A 10 -43.19 39.16 -11.34
N CYS A 11 -41.98 39.70 -11.21
CA CYS A 11 -40.74 38.95 -11.48
C CYS A 11 -40.20 38.20 -10.25
N ILE A 12 -40.78 38.44 -9.07
CA ILE A 12 -40.34 37.83 -7.81
C ILE A 12 -41.12 36.51 -7.54
N SER A 13 -42.22 36.27 -8.26
CA SER A 13 -43.07 35.08 -8.07
C SER A 13 -42.71 33.87 -8.94
N PHE A 14 -41.67 33.94 -9.79
CA PHE A 14 -41.26 32.81 -10.66
C PHE A 14 -39.87 32.23 -10.33
N PHE A 15 -39.24 32.64 -9.22
CA PHE A 15 -37.92 32.14 -8.81
C PHE A 15 -37.93 31.31 -7.52
N VAL A 16 -39.10 31.00 -6.95
CA VAL A 16 -39.24 30.34 -5.63
C VAL A 16 -39.83 28.92 -5.74
N ALA A 17 -39.93 28.35 -6.95
CA ALA A 17 -40.61 27.07 -7.17
C ALA A 17 -39.72 25.89 -7.61
N SER A 18 -38.39 26.03 -7.60
CA SER A 18 -37.48 24.97 -8.11
C SER A 18 -36.37 24.54 -7.16
N LEU A 19 -36.38 25.00 -5.90
CA LEU A 19 -35.31 24.70 -4.94
C LEU A 19 -35.79 23.80 -3.80
N VAL A 20 -36.35 22.65 -4.15
CA VAL A 20 -36.52 21.54 -3.22
C VAL A 20 -36.30 20.27 -4.01
N LEU A 21 -35.52 19.33 -3.46
CA LEU A 21 -35.07 18.06 -4.02
C LEU A 21 -33.66 18.04 -4.65
N PHE A 22 -32.67 18.61 -3.96
CA PHE A 22 -31.38 17.93 -3.88
C PHE A 22 -31.25 17.42 -2.45
N GLY A 23 -31.83 16.24 -2.21
CA GLY A 23 -31.57 15.49 -1.00
C GLY A 23 -30.06 15.36 -0.84
N SER A 24 -29.57 15.63 0.36
CA SER A 24 -28.18 15.45 0.73
C SER A 24 -27.76 14.02 0.38
N LEU A 25 -27.04 13.89 -0.73
CA LEU A 25 -26.22 12.72 -0.97
C LEU A 25 -25.03 12.88 -0.01
N ASP A 26 -25.27 12.59 1.26
CA ASP A 26 -24.21 12.34 2.23
C ASP A 26 -23.45 11.14 1.70
N SER A 27 -22.45 11.46 0.88
CA SER A 27 -21.50 10.53 0.34
C SER A 27 -20.90 9.82 1.54
N PHE A 28 -21.25 8.56 1.73
CA PHE A 28 -20.52 7.63 2.58
C PHE A 28 -19.12 7.44 1.99
N ALA A 29 -18.32 8.51 1.99
CA ALA A 29 -16.90 8.43 1.85
C ALA A 29 -16.41 7.77 3.13
N SER A 30 -16.36 6.44 3.11
CA SER A 30 -15.65 5.66 4.12
C SER A 30 -14.25 6.24 4.21
N LYS A 31 -14.00 7.10 5.21
CA LYS A 31 -12.65 7.58 5.50
C LYS A 31 -11.84 6.33 5.83
N ALA A 32 -10.98 5.90 4.92
CA ALA A 32 -9.98 4.89 5.21
C ALA A 32 -9.12 5.46 6.36
N SER A 33 -9.33 4.94 7.56
CA SER A 33 -8.54 5.33 8.72
C SER A 33 -7.19 4.62 8.59
N ALA A 34 -6.14 5.38 8.30
CA ALA A 34 -4.79 4.84 8.20
C ALA A 34 -4.30 4.50 9.61
N GLU A 35 -4.12 3.22 9.88
CA GLU A 35 -3.64 2.79 11.18
C GLU A 35 -2.14 2.99 11.29
N THR A 36 -1.66 3.57 12.39
CA THR A 36 -0.22 3.84 12.57
C THR A 36 0.31 3.10 13.79
N HIS A 37 1.25 2.19 13.54
CA HIS A 37 2.00 1.48 14.57
C HIS A 37 3.43 1.99 14.67
N THR A 38 4.03 1.86 15.84
CA THR A 38 5.39 2.33 16.14
C THR A 38 6.45 1.84 15.15
N TYR A 39 6.32 0.62 14.63
CA TYR A 39 7.29 0.00 13.73
C TYR A 39 6.91 0.08 12.24
N ASP A 40 5.73 0.61 11.90
CA ASP A 40 5.35 0.80 10.50
C ASP A 40 6.36 1.74 9.81
N GLY A 41 6.80 1.37 8.61
CA GLY A 41 7.72 2.17 7.80
C GLY A 41 9.17 2.15 8.29
N LYS A 42 9.50 1.38 9.33
CA LYS A 42 10.89 1.22 9.79
C LYS A 42 11.56 0.04 9.09
N SER A 43 12.90 0.10 9.03
CA SER A 43 13.71 -1.00 8.52
C SER A 43 13.56 -2.25 9.38
N PRO A 44 13.52 -3.47 8.78
CA PRO A 44 13.59 -4.72 9.54
C PRO A 44 14.78 -4.81 10.50
N TYR A 45 15.87 -4.09 10.22
CA TYR A 45 17.06 -4.06 11.09
C TYR A 45 16.97 -3.00 12.20
N TYR A 46 15.94 -2.15 12.18
CA TYR A 46 15.66 -1.23 13.28
C TYR A 46 15.35 -2.02 14.55
N ASN A 47 16.01 -1.66 15.65
CA ASN A 47 15.84 -2.30 16.96
C ASN A 47 15.94 -3.84 16.92
N SER A 48 16.76 -4.38 16.00
CA SER A 48 16.99 -5.82 15.86
C SER A 48 15.74 -6.67 15.53
N CYS A 49 14.68 -6.10 14.94
CA CYS A 49 13.48 -6.86 14.61
C CYS A 49 13.76 -8.10 13.72
N ALA A 50 14.72 -7.98 12.79
CA ALA A 50 15.15 -9.05 11.91
C ALA A 50 15.83 -10.23 12.63
N ASN A 51 16.32 -10.07 13.87
CA ASN A 51 17.01 -11.16 14.59
C ASN A 51 16.08 -12.32 14.95
N SER A 52 14.77 -12.05 15.04
CA SER A 52 13.73 -13.06 15.30
C SER A 52 12.89 -13.37 14.06
N ALA A 53 13.41 -13.02 12.87
CA ALA A 53 12.71 -13.19 11.62
C ALA A 53 12.49 -14.67 11.28
N VAL A 54 11.25 -15.01 10.95
CA VAL A 54 10.89 -16.28 10.32
C VAL A 54 10.25 -16.01 8.96
N THR A 55 10.40 -16.93 8.02
CA THR A 55 9.67 -16.88 6.75
C THR A 55 8.29 -17.52 6.94
N LYS A 56 7.23 -16.74 6.77
CA LYS A 56 5.85 -17.19 6.95
C LYS A 56 5.24 -17.75 5.67
N LYS A 57 5.57 -17.12 4.55
CA LYS A 57 5.18 -17.55 3.21
C LYS A 57 6.34 -17.32 2.25
N SER A 58 6.43 -18.13 1.21
CA SER A 58 7.36 -17.92 0.12
C SER A 58 6.78 -18.40 -1.19
N VAL A 59 7.11 -17.68 -2.26
CA VAL A 59 6.76 -18.02 -3.64
C VAL A 59 8.00 -17.88 -4.50
N LYS A 60 8.21 -18.84 -5.39
CA LYS A 60 9.28 -18.79 -6.38
C LYS A 60 8.71 -18.33 -7.72
N ILE A 61 9.34 -17.31 -8.28
CA ILE A 61 8.96 -16.66 -9.54
C ILE A 61 10.00 -17.04 -10.58
N TYR A 62 9.58 -17.34 -11.80
CA TYR A 62 10.48 -17.70 -12.90
C TYR A 62 10.29 -16.70 -14.04
N ALA A 63 11.37 -16.02 -14.42
CA ALA A 63 11.36 -15.02 -15.49
C ALA A 63 12.77 -14.83 -16.06
N ASN A 64 12.88 -14.41 -17.33
CA ASN A 64 14.14 -13.98 -17.95
C ASN A 64 15.29 -15.01 -17.80
N GLY A 65 14.96 -16.31 -17.90
CA GLY A 65 15.92 -17.42 -17.75
C GLY A 65 16.50 -17.58 -16.34
N GLY A 66 15.89 -16.97 -15.32
CA GLY A 66 16.28 -17.09 -13.92
C GLY A 66 15.08 -17.33 -13.00
N SER A 67 15.33 -17.31 -11.70
CA SER A 67 14.28 -17.35 -10.69
C SER A 67 14.46 -16.27 -9.63
N ALA A 68 13.38 -15.92 -8.94
CA ALA A 68 13.39 -15.04 -7.79
C ALA A 68 12.60 -15.69 -6.65
N ASN A 69 13.15 -15.66 -5.45
CA ASN A 69 12.44 -16.08 -4.24
C ASN A 69 11.83 -14.85 -3.59
N LEU A 70 10.50 -14.81 -3.52
CA LEU A 70 9.75 -13.86 -2.71
C LEU A 70 9.48 -14.51 -1.35
N GLU A 71 9.82 -13.81 -0.28
CA GLU A 71 9.56 -14.23 1.09
C GLU A 71 8.77 -13.16 1.82
N LEU A 72 7.69 -13.57 2.51
CA LEU A 72 7.07 -12.78 3.57
C LEU A 72 7.79 -13.14 4.88
N LYS A 73 8.58 -12.21 5.40
CA LYS A 73 9.30 -12.35 6.66
C LYS A 73 8.47 -11.76 7.79
N PHE A 74 8.60 -12.33 8.99
CA PHE A 74 7.90 -11.90 10.19
C PHE A 74 8.82 -11.91 11.41
N SER A 75 8.88 -10.80 12.15
CA SER A 75 9.58 -10.71 13.44
C SER A 75 8.68 -11.21 14.57
N THR A 76 9.09 -12.28 15.25
CA THR A 76 8.32 -12.79 16.40
C THR A 76 8.42 -11.88 17.63
N VAL A 77 9.41 -10.99 17.70
CA VAL A 77 9.57 -10.01 18.78
C VAL A 77 8.84 -8.70 18.47
N CYS A 78 9.08 -8.09 17.31
CA CYS A 78 8.47 -6.80 16.96
C CYS A 78 7.02 -6.92 16.46
N LYS A 79 6.56 -8.13 16.16
CA LYS A 79 5.22 -8.42 15.59
C LYS A 79 5.00 -7.66 14.29
N THR A 80 5.99 -7.71 13.42
CA THR A 80 6.00 -6.98 12.15
C THR A 80 6.35 -7.90 11.00
N ALA A 81 5.80 -7.62 9.83
CA ALA A 81 6.11 -8.31 8.59
C ALA A 81 6.75 -7.38 7.57
N TRP A 82 7.55 -7.95 6.67
CA TRP A 82 8.12 -7.27 5.51
C TRP A 82 8.35 -8.26 4.37
N ALA A 83 8.37 -7.76 3.14
CA ALA A 83 8.72 -8.57 1.98
C ALA A 83 10.23 -8.52 1.75
N LYS A 84 10.81 -9.67 1.35
CA LYS A 84 12.17 -9.77 0.81
C LYS A 84 12.10 -10.52 -0.50
N ILE A 85 12.67 -9.95 -1.55
CA ILE A 85 12.85 -10.63 -2.83
C ILE A 85 14.34 -10.88 -3.07
N THR A 86 14.69 -12.07 -3.53
CA THR A 86 16.07 -12.46 -3.88
C THR A 86 16.10 -13.10 -5.26
N LEU A 87 16.76 -12.47 -6.22
CA LEU A 87 17.02 -13.00 -7.56
C LEU A 87 18.09 -14.08 -7.50
N SER A 88 17.99 -15.09 -8.36
CA SER A 88 19.00 -16.16 -8.51
C SER A 88 20.27 -15.71 -9.22
N ARG A 89 20.32 -14.45 -9.67
CA ARG A 89 21.45 -13.81 -10.34
C ARG A 89 21.48 -12.32 -10.00
N PRO A 90 22.63 -11.64 -10.16
CA PRO A 90 22.65 -10.18 -10.14
C PRO A 90 21.69 -9.58 -11.17
N ALA A 91 21.09 -8.44 -10.82
CA ALA A 91 20.34 -7.63 -11.76
C ALA A 91 21.25 -7.08 -12.86
N LYS A 92 20.71 -7.06 -14.07
CA LYS A 92 21.33 -6.60 -15.32
C LYS A 92 21.10 -5.11 -15.56
N ALA A 93 20.06 -4.54 -14.96
CA ALA A 93 19.69 -3.13 -15.07
C ALA A 93 19.30 -2.56 -13.70
N ASP A 94 19.31 -1.23 -13.61
CA ASP A 94 18.78 -0.51 -12.44
C ASP A 94 17.24 -0.60 -12.39
N GLY A 95 16.69 -0.68 -11.19
CA GLY A 95 15.25 -0.90 -10.99
C GLY A 95 14.74 -2.24 -11.55
N GLU A 96 15.60 -3.26 -11.68
CA GLU A 96 15.18 -4.55 -12.27
C GLU A 96 14.16 -5.25 -11.38
N ALA A 97 14.15 -5.10 -10.06
CA ALA A 97 13.13 -5.78 -9.27
C ALA A 97 12.81 -5.02 -7.99
N THR A 98 11.57 -5.18 -7.53
CA THR A 98 11.09 -4.61 -6.28
C THR A 98 10.08 -5.56 -5.63
N ALA A 99 9.80 -5.32 -4.36
CA ALA A 99 8.76 -6.00 -3.62
C ALA A 99 7.90 -4.99 -2.87
N LEU A 100 6.66 -5.38 -2.59
CA LEU A 100 5.73 -4.71 -1.70
C LEU A 100 5.37 -5.63 -0.54
N VAL A 101 5.24 -5.06 0.65
CA VAL A 101 4.46 -5.66 1.73
C VAL A 101 3.12 -4.94 1.79
N VAL A 102 2.03 -5.69 1.99
CA VAL A 102 0.67 -5.15 2.10
C VAL A 102 0.03 -5.68 3.36
N ARG A 103 -0.62 -4.81 4.15
CA ARG A 103 -1.44 -5.17 5.31
C ARG A 103 -2.93 -5.15 4.98
N ASN A 104 -3.67 -6.20 5.36
CA ASN A 104 -5.07 -6.40 4.94
C ASN A 104 -6.07 -5.40 5.54
N THR A 105 -5.85 -4.91 6.76
CA THR A 105 -6.85 -4.11 7.51
C THR A 105 -7.02 -2.70 6.98
N ASP A 106 -5.95 -2.11 6.43
CA ASP A 106 -5.90 -0.71 6.00
C ASP A 106 -5.23 -0.52 4.63
N ASN A 107 -4.88 -1.61 3.95
CA ASN A 107 -4.10 -1.61 2.69
C ASN A 107 -2.80 -0.82 2.79
N LYS A 108 -2.23 -0.67 4.00
CA LYS A 108 -0.93 -0.04 4.15
C LYS A 108 0.11 -0.86 3.40
N GLN A 109 0.87 -0.18 2.56
CA GLN A 109 1.86 -0.81 1.71
C GLN A 109 3.18 -0.04 1.71
N PHE A 110 4.28 -0.79 1.66
CA PHE A 110 5.61 -0.23 1.47
C PHE A 110 6.36 -1.02 0.42
N SER A 111 7.09 -0.30 -0.43
CA SER A 111 7.99 -0.87 -1.43
C SER A 111 9.42 -0.97 -0.93
N CYS A 112 10.27 -1.71 -1.65
CA CYS A 112 11.71 -1.71 -1.36
C CYS A 112 12.32 -0.29 -1.42
N ALA A 113 11.79 0.58 -2.28
CA ALA A 113 12.21 1.97 -2.42
C ALA A 113 11.66 2.92 -1.34
N SER A 114 10.69 2.49 -0.54
CA SER A 114 10.10 3.32 0.52
C SER A 114 11.13 3.61 1.62
N PRO A 115 11.08 4.76 2.31
CA PRO A 115 11.91 5.02 3.49
C PRO A 115 11.80 3.88 4.49
N GLY A 116 12.95 3.35 4.95
CA GLY A 116 13.03 2.15 5.77
C GLY A 116 13.34 0.86 5.00
N GLY A 117 13.18 0.85 3.67
CA GLY A 117 13.69 -0.21 2.79
C GLY A 117 15.17 -0.02 2.47
N ASN A 118 15.70 -0.83 1.54
CA ASN A 118 17.08 -0.70 1.03
C ASN A 118 17.17 -0.35 -0.46
N GLY A 119 16.09 0.16 -1.05
CA GLY A 119 16.02 0.49 -2.48
C GLY A 119 15.63 -0.70 -3.34
N GLU A 120 15.22 -0.43 -4.57
CA GLU A 120 14.98 -1.46 -5.58
C GLU A 120 16.27 -2.21 -5.91
N ILE A 121 16.14 -3.39 -6.52
CA ILE A 121 17.28 -4.19 -6.95
C ILE A 121 17.88 -3.54 -8.20
N ASN A 122 18.98 -2.83 -7.99
CA ASN A 122 19.76 -2.18 -9.03
C ASN A 122 20.83 -3.11 -9.60
N LYS A 123 21.47 -2.67 -10.70
CA LYS A 123 22.48 -3.46 -11.41
C LYS A 123 23.55 -3.98 -10.46
N GLY A 124 23.83 -5.29 -10.54
CA GLY A 124 24.79 -5.98 -9.68
C GLY A 124 24.25 -6.45 -8.33
N GLN A 125 23.09 -5.96 -7.89
CA GLN A 125 22.44 -6.42 -6.66
C GLN A 125 21.58 -7.67 -6.91
N THR A 126 21.30 -8.44 -5.87
CA THR A 126 20.48 -9.66 -5.95
C THR A 126 19.22 -9.60 -5.11
N SER A 127 19.09 -8.65 -4.17
CA SER A 127 17.97 -8.66 -3.24
C SER A 127 17.60 -7.28 -2.73
N CYS A 128 16.31 -7.09 -2.46
CA CYS A 128 15.81 -5.96 -1.69
C CYS A 128 14.81 -6.41 -0.62
N TYR A 129 14.56 -5.55 0.35
CA TYR A 129 13.54 -5.71 1.37
C TYR A 129 12.73 -4.42 1.54
N THR A 130 11.46 -4.58 1.91
CA THR A 130 10.57 -3.48 2.23
C THR A 130 10.75 -3.01 3.67
N PRO A 131 10.31 -1.79 4.02
CA PRO A 131 9.97 -1.45 5.39
C PRO A 131 8.96 -2.45 5.99
N MET A 132 8.86 -2.40 7.31
CA MET A 132 7.94 -3.22 8.09
C MET A 132 6.52 -2.65 8.11
N VAL A 133 5.54 -3.55 8.19
CA VAL A 133 4.18 -3.29 8.67
C VAL A 133 3.94 -4.09 9.94
N TYR A 134 3.19 -3.54 10.88
CA TYR A 134 2.73 -4.29 12.06
C TYR A 134 1.74 -5.38 11.66
N ASP A 135 1.96 -6.59 12.16
CA ASP A 135 1.32 -7.83 11.74
C ASP A 135 0.97 -8.71 12.95
N LEU A 136 -0.07 -8.30 13.69
CA LEU A 136 -0.63 -9.06 14.80
C LEU A 136 -2.16 -9.07 14.68
N ASP A 137 -2.77 -10.21 15.01
CA ASP A 137 -4.21 -10.45 14.91
C ASP A 137 -5.04 -9.22 15.36
N PRO A 138 -6.01 -8.76 14.55
CA PRO A 138 -6.54 -9.37 13.32
C PRO A 138 -5.77 -9.05 12.02
N ARG A 139 -4.59 -8.44 12.12
CA ARG A 139 -3.78 -8.06 10.94
C ARG A 139 -3.12 -9.28 10.33
N LYS A 140 -3.09 -9.24 9.01
CA LYS A 140 -2.36 -10.14 8.16
C LYS A 140 -1.55 -9.35 7.16
N ALA A 141 -0.43 -9.91 6.76
CA ALA A 141 0.41 -9.35 5.71
C ALA A 141 0.53 -10.31 4.52
N LYS A 142 0.79 -9.74 3.34
CA LYS A 142 1.26 -10.49 2.18
C LYS A 142 2.44 -9.79 1.52
N ALA A 143 3.23 -10.56 0.80
CA ALA A 143 4.31 -10.04 -0.03
C ALA A 143 3.90 -10.10 -1.51
N VAL A 144 4.24 -9.06 -2.26
CA VAL A 144 4.09 -8.99 -3.72
C VAL A 144 5.45 -8.65 -4.31
N ALA A 145 5.84 -9.26 -5.41
CA ALA A 145 7.06 -8.99 -6.14
C ALA A 145 6.74 -8.54 -7.55
N PHE A 146 7.57 -7.61 -8.04
CA PHE A 146 7.59 -7.19 -9.43
C PHE A 146 9.00 -7.40 -9.97
N TRP A 147 9.12 -8.24 -11.00
CA TRP A 147 10.36 -8.50 -11.74
C TRP A 147 9.98 -8.50 -13.22
N PRO A 148 10.61 -7.70 -14.12
CA PRO A 148 10.08 -7.27 -15.40
C PRO A 148 9.21 -8.30 -16.10
N TYR A 149 8.00 -7.85 -16.42
CA TYR A 149 6.97 -8.62 -17.12
C TYR A 149 6.37 -9.79 -16.31
N THR A 150 6.78 -9.96 -15.05
CA THR A 150 6.28 -11.01 -14.15
C THR A 150 5.98 -10.45 -12.76
N ALA A 151 4.88 -10.91 -12.17
CA ALA A 151 4.57 -10.65 -10.76
C ALA A 151 4.38 -11.97 -10.03
N GLY A 152 4.63 -11.96 -8.73
CA GLY A 152 4.28 -13.07 -7.84
C GLY A 152 3.82 -12.51 -6.52
N GLU A 153 2.88 -13.19 -5.88
CA GLU A 153 2.38 -12.80 -4.57
C GLU A 153 2.21 -14.01 -3.66
N THR A 154 2.39 -13.80 -2.35
CA THR A 154 2.04 -14.79 -1.35
C THR A 154 0.58 -14.66 -0.94
N ASP A 155 0.00 -15.71 -0.36
CA ASP A 155 -1.23 -15.57 0.41
C ASP A 155 -1.04 -14.62 1.61
N TRP A 156 -2.16 -14.17 2.16
CA TRP A 156 -2.20 -13.55 3.48
C TRP A 156 -1.72 -14.52 4.56
N TYR A 157 -0.86 -14.04 5.45
CA TYR A 157 -0.46 -14.71 6.68
C TYR A 157 -0.89 -13.88 7.88
#